data_AF-A0A8T2K2C1-F1
#
_entry.id   AF-A0A8T2K2C1-F1
#
_cell.length_a   1.000
_cell.length_b   1.000
_cell.length_c   1.000
_cell.angle_alpha   90.00
_cell.angle_beta   90.00
_cell.angle_gamma   90.00
#
_symmetry.space_group_name_H-M   'P 1'
#
loop_
_entity.id
_entity.type
_entity.pdbx_description
1 polymer ?
#
loop_
_entity_poly.entity_id
_entity_poly.type
_entity_poly.pdbx_seq_one_letter_code
_entity_poly.pdbx_strand_id
1 'polypeptide(L)'
;MEVEETVWLKSPGNLSVQDVYRMAVCIGSELQALTEQYGTDAVSTMVPQVVRVLELLESYAGGSGRERGCTEEELLIRALNTVHMGREERTAAADLQEKLLDAQRKEHVLQNQLSQLSEQNQKLLGQLAESKSQEDCAAREERDLMLNLKKVVDMQRDQIRALTHDNTQKSKDTEALQEQLDRFMKMNEDLRRKMSVVQAQLKSSLQRKTELETLLQEKQKETDMDSQRSPASCNILDSNMNTEISSKPDTSQDVSNQPCFTKDDVRQILQERNELKTNLFLVNEELQYYQRELRNEQRIPKLLLRGWKSAIKKQRKKIKAKMLGIVESPNSSSGEEDSWTEGTSTDCVDSKPVDSKIKSL
;
A
#
# COMPACT_ATOMS: atom_id res chain seq x y z
N MET A 1 93.24 -2.94 -69.96
CA MET A 1 93.84 -2.79 -71.32
C MET A 1 95.39 -2.86 -71.25
N GLU A 2 96.01 -3.80 -70.52
CA GLU A 2 96.62 -5.02 -71.12
C GLU A 2 96.57 -6.29 -70.22
N VAL A 3 96.16 -6.22 -68.94
CA VAL A 3 96.14 -7.40 -68.02
C VAL A 3 94.85 -8.24 -68.13
N GLU A 4 93.73 -7.62 -68.50
CA GLU A 4 92.40 -8.28 -68.50
C GLU A 4 92.16 -9.24 -69.67
N GLU A 5 92.90 -9.14 -70.78
CA GLU A 5 92.74 -10.02 -71.94
C GLU A 5 93.41 -11.40 -71.77
N THR A 6 94.30 -11.58 -70.78
CA THR A 6 95.06 -12.84 -70.60
C THR A 6 94.31 -13.94 -69.87
N VAL A 7 93.25 -13.60 -69.12
CA VAL A 7 92.48 -14.58 -68.31
C VAL A 7 91.71 -15.56 -69.20
N TRP A 8 91.30 -15.12 -70.38
CA TRP A 8 90.51 -15.90 -71.35
C TRP A 8 91.34 -16.85 -72.23
N LEU A 9 92.68 -16.77 -72.18
CA LEU A 9 93.59 -17.60 -72.98
C LEU A 9 94.02 -18.91 -72.30
N LYS A 10 93.58 -19.17 -71.06
CA LYS A 10 93.94 -20.37 -70.28
C LYS A 10 93.13 -21.60 -70.71
N SER A 11 93.81 -22.74 -70.86
CA SER A 11 93.16 -24.02 -71.14
C SER A 11 92.32 -24.48 -69.94
N PRO A 12 91.09 -25.03 -70.15
CA PRO A 12 90.16 -25.37 -69.08
C PRO A 12 90.70 -26.39 -68.05
N GLY A 13 91.71 -27.19 -68.41
CA GLY A 13 92.34 -28.17 -67.51
C GLY A 13 93.29 -27.58 -66.45
N ASN A 14 93.73 -26.33 -66.61
CA ASN A 14 94.68 -25.67 -65.68
C ASN A 14 94.04 -24.50 -64.93
N LEU A 15 92.70 -24.49 -64.84
CA LEU A 15 91.97 -23.42 -64.19
C LEU A 15 92.01 -23.61 -62.67
N SER A 16 92.54 -22.64 -61.95
CA SER A 16 92.45 -22.59 -60.49
C SER A 16 91.17 -21.87 -60.05
N VAL A 17 90.72 -22.11 -58.82
CA VAL A 17 89.59 -21.36 -58.22
C VAL A 17 89.84 -19.85 -58.28
N GLN A 18 91.10 -19.42 -58.11
CA GLN A 18 91.47 -18.00 -58.21
C GLN A 18 91.33 -17.43 -59.63
N ASP A 19 91.46 -18.25 -60.67
CA ASP A 19 91.23 -17.83 -62.06
C ASP A 19 89.73 -17.63 -62.34
N VAL A 20 88.86 -18.47 -61.77
CA VAL A 20 87.40 -18.32 -61.86
C VAL A 20 86.94 -17.00 -61.22
N TYR A 21 87.50 -16.64 -60.05
CA TYR A 21 87.21 -15.34 -59.43
C TYR A 21 87.68 -14.15 -60.28
N ARG A 22 88.83 -14.25 -60.96
CA ARG A 22 89.28 -13.21 -61.89
C ARG A 22 88.34 -13.05 -63.09
N MET A 23 87.88 -14.16 -63.67
CA MET A 23 86.87 -14.14 -64.75
C MET A 23 85.56 -13.50 -64.29
N ALA A 24 85.10 -13.82 -63.08
CA ALA A 24 83.88 -13.24 -62.51
C ALA A 24 83.95 -11.71 -62.40
N VAL A 25 85.10 -11.16 -62.02
CA VAL A 25 85.31 -9.71 -61.93
C VAL A 25 85.23 -9.05 -63.32
N CYS A 26 85.92 -9.60 -64.33
CA CYS A 26 85.87 -9.06 -65.68
C CYS A 26 84.45 -9.08 -66.27
N ILE A 27 83.74 -10.21 -66.13
CA ILE A 27 82.36 -10.32 -66.59
C ILE A 27 81.45 -9.36 -65.81
N GLY A 28 81.67 -9.21 -64.50
CA GLY A 28 80.93 -8.28 -63.65
C GLY A 28 81.09 -6.82 -64.09
N SER A 29 82.29 -6.39 -64.44
CA SER A 29 82.52 -5.02 -64.96
C SER A 29 81.85 -4.76 -66.30
N GLU A 30 81.82 -5.74 -67.21
CA GLU A 30 81.12 -5.60 -68.50
C GLU A 30 79.59 -5.58 -68.31
N LEU A 31 79.06 -6.46 -67.44
CA LEU A 31 77.64 -6.46 -67.08
C LEU A 31 77.20 -5.15 -66.43
N GLN A 32 78.08 -4.54 -65.62
CA GLN A 32 77.83 -3.24 -65.02
C GLN A 32 77.79 -2.12 -66.08
N ALA A 33 78.73 -2.10 -67.03
CA ALA A 33 78.72 -1.15 -68.14
C ALA A 33 77.46 -1.29 -69.03
N LEU A 34 77.02 -2.52 -69.29
CA LEU A 34 75.76 -2.81 -70.00
C LEU A 34 74.53 -2.32 -69.22
N THR A 35 74.56 -2.46 -67.89
CA THR A 35 73.49 -1.97 -67.00
C THR A 35 73.37 -0.45 -67.03
N GLU A 36 74.51 0.26 -67.08
CA GLU A 36 74.54 1.73 -67.18
C GLU A 36 74.01 2.25 -68.52
N GLN A 37 74.22 1.52 -69.62
CA GLN A 37 73.80 1.95 -70.96
C GLN A 37 72.35 1.59 -71.33
N TYR A 38 71.87 0.41 -70.93
CA TYR A 38 70.58 -0.13 -71.38
C TYR A 38 69.55 -0.32 -70.24
N GLY A 39 69.89 0.08 -69.02
CA GLY A 39 69.04 -0.04 -67.85
C GLY A 39 69.10 -1.45 -67.21
N THR A 40 68.67 -1.52 -65.94
CA THR A 40 68.76 -2.71 -65.09
C THR A 40 67.92 -3.88 -65.57
N ASP A 41 66.79 -3.61 -66.23
CA ASP A 41 65.82 -4.64 -66.60
C ASP A 41 66.38 -5.61 -67.66
N ALA A 42 67.18 -5.11 -68.60
CA ALA A 42 67.79 -5.91 -69.66
C ALA A 42 68.86 -6.89 -69.14
N VAL A 43 69.63 -6.49 -68.11
CA VAL A 43 70.76 -7.28 -67.58
C VAL A 43 70.32 -8.22 -66.44
N SER A 44 69.25 -7.88 -65.73
CA SER A 44 68.76 -8.61 -64.55
C SER A 44 68.51 -10.11 -64.77
N THR A 45 68.10 -10.50 -65.99
CA THR A 45 67.80 -11.90 -66.33
C THR A 45 69.03 -12.73 -66.66
N MET A 46 70.15 -12.09 -67.03
CA MET A 46 71.39 -12.75 -67.43
C MET A 46 72.34 -12.99 -66.25
N VAL A 47 72.35 -12.11 -65.25
CA VAL A 47 73.22 -12.21 -64.07
C VAL A 47 73.13 -13.58 -63.36
N PRO A 48 71.93 -14.16 -63.10
CA PRO A 48 71.82 -15.46 -62.44
C PRO A 48 72.42 -16.61 -63.26
N GLN A 49 72.34 -16.55 -64.59
CA GLN A 49 72.89 -17.59 -65.47
C GLN A 49 74.43 -17.56 -65.48
N VAL A 50 75.01 -16.35 -65.48
CA VAL A 50 76.47 -16.15 -65.40
C VAL A 50 77.02 -16.65 -64.06
N VAL A 51 76.36 -16.31 -62.95
CA VAL A 51 76.75 -16.80 -61.61
C VAL A 51 76.73 -18.32 -61.57
N ARG A 52 75.69 -18.96 -62.14
CA ARG A 52 75.61 -20.43 -62.18
C ARG A 52 76.76 -21.08 -62.94
N VAL A 53 77.20 -20.49 -64.05
CA VAL A 53 78.35 -21.00 -64.81
C VAL A 53 79.65 -20.84 -64.02
N LEU A 54 79.83 -19.72 -63.33
CA LEU A 54 80.99 -19.47 -62.48
C LEU A 54 81.05 -20.43 -61.27
N GLU A 55 79.90 -20.72 -60.64
CA GLU A 55 79.78 -21.74 -59.58
C GLU A 55 80.22 -23.14 -60.09
N LEU A 56 79.78 -23.53 -61.29
CA LEU A 56 80.15 -24.81 -61.88
C LEU A 56 81.66 -24.87 -62.16
N LEU A 57 82.26 -23.78 -62.65
CA LEU A 57 83.70 -23.70 -62.88
C LEU A 57 84.50 -23.72 -61.57
N GLU A 58 84.00 -23.08 -60.50
CA GLU A 58 84.61 -23.15 -59.18
C GLU A 58 84.59 -24.57 -58.62
N SER A 59 83.46 -25.28 -58.76
CA SER A 59 83.37 -26.68 -58.31
C SER A 59 84.34 -27.60 -59.05
N TYR A 60 84.52 -27.38 -60.36
CA TYR A 60 85.46 -28.14 -61.18
C TYR A 60 86.92 -27.86 -60.80
N ALA A 61 87.28 -26.58 -60.58
CA ALA A 61 88.61 -26.19 -60.15
C ALA A 61 88.95 -26.61 -58.70
N GLY A 62 87.95 -26.68 -57.82
CA GLY A 62 88.10 -27.08 -56.42
C GLY A 62 88.19 -28.59 -56.18
N GLY A 63 87.61 -29.41 -57.07
CA GLY A 63 87.59 -30.87 -56.95
C GLY A 63 88.90 -31.56 -57.35
N SER A 64 89.66 -30.97 -58.28
CA SER A 64 90.83 -31.62 -58.91
C SER A 64 92.01 -31.89 -57.94
N GLY A 65 92.07 -31.18 -56.81
CA GLY A 65 93.15 -31.31 -55.82
C GLY A 65 92.95 -32.36 -54.73
N ARG A 66 91.76 -32.97 -54.62
CA ARG A 66 91.36 -33.71 -53.40
C ARG A 66 91.53 -35.23 -53.48
N GLU A 67 91.87 -35.78 -54.64
CA GLU A 67 91.88 -37.24 -54.88
C GLU A 67 93.28 -37.88 -55.05
N ARG A 68 94.38 -37.12 -54.98
CA ARG A 68 95.69 -37.64 -55.47
C ARG A 68 96.75 -37.98 -54.41
N GLY A 69 96.36 -38.23 -53.17
CA GLY A 69 97.28 -38.73 -52.15
C GLY A 69 96.59 -39.04 -50.84
N CYS A 70 96.02 -40.24 -50.73
CA CYS A 70 95.71 -40.84 -49.44
C CYS A 70 96.66 -42.01 -49.26
N THR A 71 97.59 -41.88 -48.32
CA THR A 71 98.41 -43.03 -47.91
C THR A 71 97.56 -43.97 -47.05
N GLU A 72 97.90 -45.26 -47.04
CA GLU A 72 97.11 -46.31 -46.37
C GLU A 72 96.95 -46.04 -44.85
N GLU A 73 97.95 -45.41 -44.22
CA GLU A 73 97.90 -44.97 -42.81
C GLU A 73 96.93 -43.81 -42.55
N GLU A 74 96.83 -42.83 -43.45
CA GLU A 74 95.87 -41.72 -43.30
C GLU A 74 94.43 -42.22 -43.46
N LEU A 75 94.22 -43.21 -44.33
CA LEU A 75 92.93 -43.89 -44.46
C LEU A 75 92.59 -44.69 -43.20
N LEU A 76 93.56 -45.39 -42.61
CA LEU A 76 93.37 -46.14 -41.36
C LEU A 76 93.08 -45.22 -40.16
N ILE A 77 93.80 -44.10 -40.02
CA ILE A 77 93.53 -43.10 -38.96
C ILE A 77 92.15 -42.47 -39.15
N ARG A 78 91.78 -42.15 -40.38
CA ARG A 78 90.44 -41.62 -40.70
C ARG A 78 89.36 -42.66 -40.41
N ALA A 79 89.58 -43.92 -40.76
CA ALA A 79 88.67 -45.02 -40.45
C ALA A 79 88.52 -45.23 -38.92
N LEU A 80 89.63 -45.24 -38.18
CA LEU A 80 89.60 -45.37 -36.72
C LEU A 80 88.85 -44.20 -36.05
N ASN A 81 89.13 -42.97 -36.47
CA ASN A 81 88.43 -41.79 -35.96
C ASN A 81 86.94 -41.81 -36.32
N THR A 82 86.55 -42.25 -37.51
CA THR A 82 85.13 -42.42 -37.85
C THR A 82 84.44 -43.50 -37.01
N VAL A 83 85.15 -44.56 -36.62
CA VAL A 83 84.61 -45.60 -35.73
C VAL A 83 84.53 -45.10 -34.29
N HIS A 84 85.51 -44.31 -33.82
CA HIS A 84 85.52 -43.74 -32.47
C HIS A 84 84.44 -42.66 -32.31
N MET A 85 84.41 -41.68 -33.22
CA MET A 85 83.36 -40.66 -33.28
C MET A 85 81.99 -41.31 -33.48
N GLY A 86 81.88 -42.30 -34.36
CA GLY A 86 80.63 -43.04 -34.55
C GLY A 86 80.20 -43.85 -33.32
N ARG A 87 81.12 -44.26 -32.44
CA ARG A 87 80.81 -44.93 -31.17
C ARG A 87 80.37 -43.92 -30.12
N GLU A 88 81.07 -42.79 -29.99
CA GLU A 88 80.71 -41.69 -29.07
C GLU A 88 79.38 -41.03 -29.46
N GLU A 89 79.14 -40.80 -30.74
CA GLU A 89 77.87 -40.30 -31.28
C GLU A 89 76.74 -41.30 -31.05
N ARG A 90 76.98 -42.62 -31.18
CA ARG A 90 75.98 -43.65 -30.85
C ARG A 90 75.63 -43.64 -29.36
N THR A 91 76.61 -43.48 -28.47
CA THR A 91 76.35 -43.37 -27.02
C THR A 91 75.65 -42.05 -26.67
N ALA A 92 76.06 -40.92 -27.25
CA ALA A 92 75.42 -39.64 -27.03
C ALA A 92 73.99 -39.59 -27.62
N ALA A 93 73.76 -40.22 -28.77
CA ALA A 93 72.43 -40.37 -29.36
C ALA A 93 71.53 -41.25 -28.49
N ALA A 94 72.06 -42.34 -27.91
CA ALA A 94 71.32 -43.17 -26.97
C ALA A 94 70.94 -42.39 -25.70
N ASP A 95 71.86 -41.62 -25.11
CA ASP A 95 71.60 -40.77 -23.93
C ASP A 95 70.58 -39.67 -24.23
N LEU A 96 70.65 -39.04 -25.41
CA LEU A 96 69.67 -38.04 -25.85
C LEU A 96 68.29 -38.67 -26.06
N GLN A 97 68.23 -39.88 -26.61
CA GLN A 97 66.99 -40.62 -26.81
C GLN A 97 66.37 -41.04 -25.48
N GLU A 98 67.17 -41.47 -24.50
CA GLU A 98 66.70 -41.73 -23.14
C GLU A 98 66.14 -40.47 -22.47
N LYS A 99 66.84 -39.34 -22.57
CA LYS A 99 66.36 -38.04 -22.05
C LYS A 99 65.05 -37.59 -22.71
N LEU A 100 64.89 -37.84 -24.01
CA LEU A 100 63.66 -37.52 -24.74
C LEU A 100 62.49 -38.39 -24.26
N LEU A 101 62.72 -39.69 -24.08
CA LEU A 101 61.71 -40.59 -23.50
C LEU A 101 61.35 -40.18 -22.07
N ASP A 102 62.31 -39.78 -21.26
CA ASP A 102 62.06 -39.28 -19.90
C ASP A 102 61.32 -37.94 -19.89
N ALA A 103 61.60 -37.04 -20.84
CA ALA A 103 60.85 -35.79 -21.01
C ALA A 103 59.39 -36.07 -21.40
N GLN A 104 59.16 -37.02 -22.32
CA GLN A 104 57.81 -37.45 -22.71
C GLN A 104 57.04 -38.07 -21.54
N ARG A 105 57.69 -38.92 -20.73
CA ARG A 105 57.08 -39.47 -19.51
C ARG A 105 56.67 -38.36 -18.54
N LYS A 106 57.55 -37.38 -18.32
CA LYS A 106 57.25 -36.22 -17.46
C LYS A 106 56.12 -35.38 -18.03
N GLU A 107 56.09 -35.15 -19.33
CA GLU A 107 55.02 -34.44 -20.02
C GLU A 107 53.67 -35.16 -19.83
N HIS A 108 53.61 -36.48 -20.02
CA HIS A 108 52.39 -37.26 -19.78
C HIS A 108 51.91 -37.18 -18.33
N VAL A 109 52.83 -37.20 -17.35
CA VAL A 109 52.47 -37.03 -15.93
C VAL A 109 51.88 -35.63 -15.69
N LEU A 110 52.49 -34.59 -16.24
CA LEU A 110 51.97 -33.21 -16.13
C LEU A 110 50.64 -33.04 -16.85
N GLN A 111 50.46 -33.62 -18.05
CA GLN A 111 49.19 -33.63 -18.77
C GLN A 111 48.08 -34.30 -17.94
N ASN A 112 48.39 -35.43 -17.29
CA ASN A 112 47.46 -36.12 -16.39
C ASN A 112 47.13 -35.29 -15.14
N GLN A 113 48.10 -34.56 -14.58
CA GLN A 113 47.84 -33.65 -13.46
C GLN A 113 46.99 -32.45 -13.88
N LEU A 114 47.25 -31.88 -15.07
CA LEU A 114 46.44 -30.79 -15.62
C LEU A 114 45.01 -31.24 -15.93
N SER A 115 44.81 -32.43 -16.47
CA SER A 115 43.46 -32.96 -16.70
C SER A 115 42.72 -33.19 -15.39
N GLN A 116 43.37 -33.80 -14.39
CA GLN A 116 42.80 -33.97 -13.05
C GLN A 116 42.44 -32.63 -12.39
N LEU A 117 43.33 -31.64 -12.45
CA LEU A 117 43.05 -30.28 -11.94
C LEU A 117 41.93 -29.59 -12.73
N SER A 118 41.85 -29.80 -14.04
CA SER A 118 40.76 -29.26 -14.87
C SER A 118 39.41 -29.87 -14.50
N GLU A 119 39.34 -31.19 -14.28
CA GLU A 119 38.14 -31.88 -13.82
C GLU A 119 37.74 -31.45 -12.41
N GLN A 120 38.71 -31.30 -11.51
CA GLN A 120 38.47 -30.79 -10.15
C GLN A 120 37.93 -29.36 -10.19
N ASN A 121 38.53 -28.47 -10.99
CA ASN A 121 38.04 -27.12 -11.18
C ASN A 121 36.63 -27.11 -11.77
N GLN A 122 36.34 -27.98 -12.75
CA GLN A 122 34.99 -28.09 -13.32
C GLN A 122 33.96 -28.57 -12.28
N LYS A 123 34.34 -29.54 -11.43
CA LYS A 123 33.48 -30.02 -10.32
C LYS A 123 33.26 -28.93 -9.28
N LEU A 124 34.30 -28.20 -8.89
CA LEU A 124 34.21 -27.08 -7.95
C LEU A 124 33.34 -25.94 -8.50
N LEU A 125 33.47 -25.62 -9.79
CA LEU A 125 32.60 -24.64 -10.45
C LEU A 125 31.14 -25.11 -10.48
N GLY A 126 30.90 -26.41 -10.72
CA GLY A 126 29.57 -27.02 -10.62
C GLY A 126 28.97 -26.88 -9.22
N GLN A 127 29.73 -27.25 -8.19
CA GLN A 127 29.31 -27.11 -6.78
C GLN A 127 29.04 -25.64 -6.40
N LEU A 128 29.87 -24.71 -6.87
CA LEU A 128 29.66 -23.28 -6.64
C LEU A 128 28.37 -22.77 -7.32
N ALA A 129 28.10 -23.24 -8.55
CA ALA A 129 26.87 -22.89 -9.27
C ALA A 129 25.63 -23.47 -8.59
N GLU A 130 25.69 -24.71 -8.11
CA GLU A 130 24.63 -25.36 -7.33
C GLU A 130 24.37 -24.62 -6.02
N SER A 131 25.43 -24.31 -5.25
CA SER A 131 25.33 -23.53 -4.00
C SER A 131 24.67 -22.18 -4.25
N LYS A 132 25.10 -21.47 -5.30
CA LYS A 132 24.51 -20.17 -5.67
C LYS A 132 23.03 -20.29 -6.04
N SER A 133 22.64 -21.33 -6.79
CA SER A 133 21.24 -21.56 -7.14
C SER A 133 20.38 -21.92 -5.93
N GLN A 134 20.94 -22.66 -4.96
CA GLN A 134 20.27 -23.02 -3.72
C GLN A 134 20.08 -21.78 -2.83
N GLU A 135 21.10 -20.91 -2.73
CA GLU A 135 20.99 -19.61 -2.06
C GLU A 135 19.91 -18.73 -2.70
N ASP A 136 19.85 -18.66 -4.04
CA ASP A 136 18.81 -17.93 -4.76
C ASP A 136 17.41 -18.50 -4.50
N CYS A 137 17.27 -19.83 -4.40
CA CYS A 137 16.01 -20.50 -4.06
C CYS A 137 15.59 -20.18 -2.62
N ALA A 138 16.51 -20.33 -1.66
CA ALA A 138 16.26 -20.00 -0.25
C ALA A 138 15.87 -18.52 -0.07
N ALA A 139 16.54 -17.61 -0.78
CA ALA A 139 16.21 -16.20 -0.77
C ALA A 139 14.83 -15.91 -1.37
N ARG A 140 14.32 -16.72 -2.31
CA ARG A 140 12.95 -16.58 -2.83
C ARG A 140 11.93 -17.05 -1.80
N GLU A 141 12.16 -18.21 -1.18
CA GLU A 141 11.30 -18.74 -0.13
C GLU A 141 11.20 -17.77 1.06
N GLU A 142 12.30 -17.15 1.47
CA GLU A 142 12.31 -16.13 2.52
C GLU A 142 11.48 -14.89 2.13
N ARG A 143 11.58 -14.42 0.88
CA ARG A 143 10.76 -13.32 0.38
C ARG A 143 9.27 -13.68 0.39
N ASP A 144 8.92 -14.88 -0.04
CA ASP A 144 7.52 -15.35 -0.05
C ASP A 144 6.98 -15.49 1.38
N LEU A 145 7.77 -16.03 2.29
CA LEU A 145 7.44 -16.10 3.72
C LEU A 145 7.24 -14.68 4.30
N MET A 146 8.12 -13.75 3.98
CA MET A 146 8.01 -12.35 4.42
C MET A 146 6.75 -11.67 3.88
N LEU A 147 6.40 -11.90 2.61
CA LEU A 147 5.16 -11.38 2.02
C LEU A 147 3.92 -11.97 2.71
N ASN A 148 3.92 -13.26 3.03
CA ASN A 148 2.83 -13.90 3.76
C ASN A 148 2.72 -13.39 5.19
N LEU A 149 3.84 -13.23 5.89
CA LEU A 149 3.87 -12.65 7.24
C LEU A 149 3.39 -11.19 7.21
N LYS A 150 3.80 -10.41 6.21
CA LYS A 150 3.31 -9.03 6.01
C LYS A 150 1.80 -9.00 5.83
N LYS A 151 1.22 -9.88 5.00
CA LYS A 151 -0.24 -9.98 4.84
C LYS A 151 -0.94 -10.25 6.17
N VAL A 152 -0.45 -11.21 6.96
CA VAL A 152 -1.02 -11.53 8.27
C VAL A 152 -0.91 -10.35 9.23
N VAL A 153 0.26 -9.67 9.27
CA VAL A 153 0.45 -8.48 10.10
C VAL A 153 -0.47 -7.35 9.69
N ASP A 154 -0.67 -7.11 8.38
CA ASP A 154 -1.57 -6.08 7.88
C ASP A 154 -3.04 -6.43 8.23
N MET A 155 -3.45 -7.69 8.08
CA MET A 155 -4.77 -8.15 8.54
C MET A 155 -4.96 -7.97 10.06
N GLN A 156 -3.95 -8.30 10.87
CA GLN A 156 -3.99 -8.11 12.31
C GLN A 156 -4.07 -6.63 12.70
N ARG A 157 -3.34 -5.75 11.98
CA ARG A 157 -3.44 -4.30 12.18
C ARG A 157 -4.86 -3.80 11.89
N ASP A 158 -5.46 -4.24 10.80
CA ASP A 158 -6.81 -3.82 10.43
C ASP A 158 -7.85 -4.37 11.42
N GLN A 159 -7.68 -5.60 11.88
CA GLN A 159 -8.49 -6.16 12.96
C GLN A 159 -8.35 -5.36 14.26
N ILE A 160 -7.14 -4.98 14.65
CA ILE A 160 -6.91 -4.13 15.83
C ILE A 160 -7.59 -2.77 15.64
N ARG A 161 -7.51 -2.14 14.46
CA ARG A 161 -8.20 -0.87 14.18
C ARG A 161 -9.72 -1.01 14.30
N ALA A 162 -10.29 -2.07 13.73
CA ALA A 162 -11.72 -2.35 13.83
C ALA A 162 -12.16 -2.57 15.28
N LEU A 163 -11.47 -3.42 16.02
CA LEU A 163 -11.76 -3.68 17.44
C LEU A 163 -11.58 -2.42 18.31
N THR A 164 -10.60 -1.58 17.99
CA THR A 164 -10.40 -0.30 18.69
C THR A 164 -11.59 0.63 18.43
N HIS A 165 -12.06 0.72 17.18
CA HIS A 165 -13.24 1.52 16.84
C HIS A 165 -14.49 1.02 17.59
N ASP A 166 -14.76 -0.28 17.56
CA ASP A 166 -15.87 -0.89 18.28
C ASP A 166 -15.80 -0.63 19.79
N ASN A 167 -14.60 -0.71 20.38
CA ASN A 167 -14.40 -0.42 21.80
C ASN A 167 -14.68 1.07 22.11
N THR A 168 -14.22 1.99 21.26
CA THR A 168 -14.54 3.42 21.43
C THR A 168 -16.03 3.70 21.29
N GLN A 169 -16.74 3.01 20.40
CA GLN A 169 -18.19 3.16 20.27
C GLN A 169 -18.91 2.65 21.52
N LYS A 170 -18.53 1.46 22.01
CA LYS A 170 -19.07 0.92 23.27
C LYS A 170 -18.79 1.84 24.46
N SER A 171 -17.60 2.46 24.53
CA SER A 171 -17.27 3.45 25.57
C SER A 171 -18.26 4.62 25.54
N LYS A 172 -18.50 5.21 24.35
CA LYS A 172 -19.46 6.31 24.18
C LYS A 172 -20.87 5.90 24.59
N ASP A 173 -21.30 4.69 24.24
CA ASP A 173 -22.62 4.18 24.63
C ASP A 173 -22.71 4.01 26.16
N THR A 174 -21.65 3.50 26.81
CA THR A 174 -21.60 3.39 28.27
C THR A 174 -21.58 4.75 28.96
N GLU A 175 -20.86 5.73 28.41
CA GLU A 175 -20.85 7.12 28.91
C GLU A 175 -22.23 7.76 28.77
N ALA A 176 -22.91 7.59 27.63
CA ALA A 176 -24.26 8.11 27.43
C ALA A 176 -25.28 7.48 28.40
N LEU A 177 -25.18 6.17 28.65
CA LEU A 177 -26.02 5.49 29.65
C LEU A 177 -25.72 5.95 31.07
N GLN A 178 -24.44 6.19 31.40
CA GLN A 178 -24.04 6.74 32.69
C GLN A 178 -24.62 8.15 32.90
N GLU A 179 -24.59 9.01 31.88
CA GLU A 179 -25.22 10.33 31.96
C GLU A 179 -26.73 10.26 32.14
N GLN A 180 -27.41 9.30 31.50
CA GLN A 180 -28.85 9.10 31.71
C GLN A 180 -29.12 8.68 33.15
N LEU A 181 -28.34 7.75 33.70
CA LEU A 181 -28.43 7.33 35.09
C LEU A 181 -28.25 8.53 36.04
N ASP A 182 -27.25 9.38 35.82
CA ASP A 182 -27.00 10.55 36.65
C ASP A 182 -28.16 11.56 36.59
N ARG A 183 -28.78 11.75 35.42
CA ARG A 183 -30.01 12.57 35.28
C ARG A 183 -31.17 11.98 36.08
N PHE A 184 -31.37 10.66 36.02
CA PHE A 184 -32.40 9.98 36.81
C PHE A 184 -32.15 10.08 38.32
N MET A 185 -30.90 9.94 38.74
CA MET A 185 -30.51 10.08 40.14
C MET A 185 -30.82 11.50 40.67
N LYS A 186 -30.47 12.54 39.90
CA LYS A 186 -30.83 13.94 40.24
C LYS A 186 -32.34 14.14 40.34
N MET A 187 -33.10 13.61 39.38
CA MET A 187 -34.56 13.69 39.42
C MET A 187 -35.15 12.93 40.63
N ASN A 188 -34.59 11.77 40.98
CA ASN A 188 -35.01 10.99 42.15
C ASN A 188 -34.75 11.77 43.45
N GLU A 189 -33.58 12.39 43.58
CA GLU A 189 -33.29 13.29 44.71
C GLU A 189 -34.29 14.44 44.81
N ASP A 190 -34.62 15.09 43.68
CA ASP A 190 -35.60 16.18 43.66
C ASP A 190 -36.99 15.71 44.06
N LEU A 191 -37.41 14.50 43.64
CA LEU A 191 -38.66 13.89 44.08
C LEU A 191 -38.65 13.58 45.59
N ARG A 192 -37.55 13.06 46.13
CA ARG A 192 -37.40 12.84 47.58
C ARG A 192 -37.44 14.16 48.36
N ARG A 193 -36.80 15.22 47.86
CA ARG A 193 -36.87 16.57 48.44
C ARG A 193 -38.31 17.10 48.43
N LYS A 194 -39.02 17.01 47.29
CA LYS A 194 -40.43 17.40 47.17
C LYS A 194 -41.33 16.63 48.14
N MET A 195 -41.13 15.31 48.24
CA MET A 195 -41.86 14.45 49.19
C MET A 195 -41.63 14.89 50.63
N SER A 196 -40.38 15.20 51.01
CA SER A 196 -40.02 15.69 52.34
C SER A 196 -40.71 17.03 52.65
N VAL A 197 -40.72 17.97 51.70
CA VAL A 197 -41.40 19.27 51.85
C VAL A 197 -42.91 19.09 52.04
N VAL A 198 -43.56 18.30 51.18
CA VAL A 198 -45.01 18.03 51.29
C VAL A 198 -45.34 17.33 52.61
N GLN A 199 -44.50 16.38 53.04
CA GLN A 199 -44.69 15.71 54.32
C GLN A 199 -44.55 16.69 55.51
N ALA A 200 -43.61 17.63 55.45
CA ALA A 200 -43.46 18.67 56.46
C ALA A 200 -44.66 19.65 56.48
N GLN A 201 -45.15 20.05 55.30
CA GLN A 201 -46.35 20.87 55.17
C GLN A 201 -47.58 20.17 55.76
N LEU A 202 -47.77 18.87 55.47
CA LEU A 202 -48.84 18.06 56.02
C LEU A 202 -48.77 17.98 57.55
N LYS A 203 -47.58 17.71 58.12
CA LYS A 203 -47.38 17.68 59.58
C LYS A 203 -47.70 19.03 60.22
N SER A 204 -47.25 20.13 59.63
CA SER A 204 -47.51 21.48 60.13
C SER A 204 -49.00 21.87 60.03
N SER A 205 -49.70 21.45 58.97
CA SER A 205 -51.15 21.65 58.85
C SER A 205 -51.93 20.82 59.89
N LEU A 206 -51.48 19.60 60.16
CA LEU A 206 -52.08 18.74 61.18
C LEU A 206 -51.87 19.33 62.59
N GLN A 207 -50.67 19.82 62.90
CA GLN A 207 -50.38 20.52 64.16
C GLN A 207 -51.29 21.74 64.37
N ARG A 208 -51.40 22.62 63.37
CA ARG A 208 -52.33 23.77 63.46
C ARG A 208 -53.78 23.34 63.64
N LYS A 209 -54.21 22.27 62.96
CA LYS A 209 -55.56 21.73 63.13
C LYS A 209 -55.77 21.24 64.57
N THR A 210 -54.82 20.50 65.13
CA THR A 210 -54.90 20.02 66.52
C THR A 210 -54.89 21.18 67.51
N GLU A 211 -54.07 22.22 67.30
CA GLU A 211 -54.07 23.43 68.14
C GLU A 211 -55.43 24.14 68.11
N LEU A 212 -56.02 24.33 66.92
CA LEU A 212 -57.34 24.92 66.77
C LEU A 212 -58.45 24.06 67.40
N GLU A 213 -58.38 22.74 67.27
CA GLU A 213 -59.31 21.82 67.93
C GLU A 213 -59.21 21.91 69.46
N THR A 214 -58.00 22.03 70.02
CA THR A 214 -57.82 22.22 71.46
C THR A 214 -58.36 23.56 71.95
N LEU A 215 -58.14 24.65 71.21
CA LEU A 215 -58.68 25.98 71.53
C LEU A 215 -60.21 26.00 71.45
N LEU A 216 -60.79 25.33 70.44
CA LEU A 216 -62.24 25.20 70.32
C LEU A 216 -62.81 24.43 71.51
N GLN A 217 -62.19 23.31 71.89
CA GLN A 217 -62.62 22.54 73.07
C GLN A 217 -62.51 23.34 74.38
N GLU A 218 -61.45 24.15 74.55
CA GLU A 218 -61.31 25.03 75.71
C GLU A 218 -62.41 26.11 75.74
N LYS A 219 -62.67 26.78 74.60
CA LYS A 219 -63.75 27.75 74.48
C LYS A 219 -65.12 27.12 74.74
N GLN A 220 -65.36 25.90 74.25
CA GLN A 220 -66.59 25.15 74.54
C GLN A 220 -66.74 24.90 76.04
N LYS A 221 -65.67 24.48 76.73
CA LYS A 221 -65.69 24.30 78.19
C LYS A 221 -65.95 25.61 78.92
N GLU A 222 -65.35 26.72 78.49
CA GLU A 222 -65.63 28.05 79.05
C GLU A 222 -67.11 28.43 78.87
N THR A 223 -67.68 28.24 77.67
CA THR A 223 -69.11 28.51 77.43
C THR A 223 -70.03 27.60 78.23
N ASP A 224 -69.66 26.34 78.43
CA ASP A 224 -70.43 25.41 79.25
C ASP A 224 -70.36 25.82 80.74
N MET A 225 -69.20 26.29 81.22
CA MET A 225 -69.02 26.81 82.58
C MET A 225 -69.76 28.13 82.82
N ASP A 226 -69.78 29.03 81.83
CA ASP A 226 -70.52 30.29 81.89
C ASP A 226 -72.04 30.06 81.83
N SER A 227 -72.48 29.07 81.04
CA SER A 227 -73.88 28.60 81.01
C SER A 227 -74.31 28.00 82.36
N GLN A 228 -73.40 27.38 83.12
CA GLN A 228 -73.68 26.91 84.49
C GLN A 228 -73.66 28.03 85.54
N ARG A 229 -73.06 29.19 85.27
CA ARG A 229 -73.03 30.36 86.17
C ARG A 229 -74.21 31.32 86.02
N SER A 230 -75.08 31.12 85.03
CA SER A 230 -76.34 31.86 84.88
C SER A 230 -77.55 30.91 84.88
N PRO A 231 -78.38 30.83 85.93
CA PRO A 231 -79.64 30.13 85.85
C PRO A 231 -80.73 31.10 85.40
N ALA A 232 -80.85 31.33 84.08
CA ALA A 232 -82.05 31.96 83.54
C ALA A 232 -82.29 31.59 82.07
N SER A 233 -83.18 30.61 81.93
CA SER A 233 -84.28 30.58 80.95
C SER A 233 -84.10 29.87 79.60
N CYS A 234 -84.86 28.78 79.53
CA CYS A 234 -85.66 28.27 78.40
C CYS A 234 -85.00 27.42 77.30
N ASN A 235 -85.02 26.11 77.58
CA ASN A 235 -85.36 25.06 76.62
C ASN A 235 -86.63 25.41 75.83
N ILE A 236 -86.60 25.31 74.48
CA ILE A 236 -87.70 24.76 73.66
C ILE A 236 -87.10 24.00 72.47
N LEU A 237 -87.71 22.85 72.21
CA LEU A 237 -87.41 21.79 71.26
C LEU A 237 -87.58 22.15 69.78
N ASP A 238 -86.74 21.50 68.97
CA ASP A 238 -86.99 20.84 67.68
C ASP A 238 -88.19 21.27 66.82
N SER A 239 -87.91 21.70 65.58
CA SER A 239 -88.79 21.43 64.43
C SER A 239 -88.03 21.44 63.10
N ASN A 240 -87.65 20.23 62.71
CA ASN A 240 -87.46 19.71 61.36
C ASN A 240 -88.35 20.37 60.28
N MET A 241 -87.74 20.98 59.25
CA MET A 241 -88.33 21.06 57.91
C MET A 241 -87.23 20.97 56.83
N ASN A 242 -87.30 19.88 56.08
CA ASN A 242 -86.53 19.56 54.89
C ASN A 242 -86.65 20.66 53.84
N THR A 243 -85.51 21.11 53.29
CA THR A 243 -85.46 21.90 52.05
C THR A 243 -84.93 21.01 50.93
N GLU A 244 -85.81 20.18 50.36
CA GLU A 244 -85.62 19.59 49.02
C GLU A 244 -86.42 20.43 48.04
N ILE A 245 -85.72 21.25 47.24
CA ILE A 245 -86.31 21.95 46.09
C ILE A 245 -85.91 21.17 44.85
N SER A 246 -86.85 20.36 44.35
CA SER A 246 -86.84 19.87 42.97
C SER A 246 -88.25 20.00 42.41
N SER A 247 -88.46 21.06 41.63
CA SER A 247 -89.48 21.10 40.57
C SER A 247 -89.13 22.19 39.57
N LYS A 248 -88.68 21.78 38.38
CA LYS A 248 -88.91 22.51 37.12
C LYS A 248 -90.42 22.41 36.80
N PRO A 249 -91.07 23.39 36.14
CA PRO A 249 -90.95 23.51 34.68
C PRO A 249 -91.01 24.94 34.09
N ASP A 250 -90.42 25.03 32.90
CA ASP A 250 -90.75 25.87 31.73
C ASP A 250 -91.00 27.37 31.85
N THR A 251 -90.06 28.16 31.30
CA THR A 251 -90.34 29.05 30.15
C THR A 251 -89.06 29.25 29.32
N SER A 252 -89.24 29.05 28.02
CA SER A 252 -88.34 29.12 26.89
C SER A 252 -87.56 30.44 26.70
N GLN A 253 -86.23 30.34 26.58
CA GLN A 253 -85.36 31.01 25.58
C GLN A 253 -83.91 30.91 26.05
N ASP A 254 -83.14 29.95 25.53
CA ASP A 254 -81.79 30.16 24.97
C ASP A 254 -81.24 28.80 24.49
N VAL A 255 -81.46 28.49 23.21
CA VAL A 255 -81.01 27.24 22.59
C VAL A 255 -79.67 27.48 21.91
N SER A 256 -78.64 27.80 22.68
CA SER A 256 -77.25 27.69 22.24
C SER A 256 -76.32 27.85 23.42
N ASN A 257 -75.97 26.77 24.10
CA ASN A 257 -74.76 26.56 24.93
C ASN A 257 -74.94 25.38 25.91
N GLN A 258 -75.63 24.32 25.49
CA GLN A 258 -75.56 23.04 26.19
C GLN A 258 -74.32 22.28 25.68
N PRO A 259 -73.35 21.89 26.54
CA PRO A 259 -72.20 21.13 26.10
C PRO A 259 -72.68 19.80 25.50
N CYS A 260 -72.51 19.62 24.19
CA CYS A 260 -73.01 18.47 23.44
C CYS A 260 -72.22 17.17 23.69
N PHE A 261 -71.36 17.15 24.72
CA PHE A 261 -70.48 16.03 25.03
C PHE A 261 -70.56 15.70 26.51
N THR A 262 -70.76 14.41 26.79
CA THR A 262 -70.66 13.84 28.12
C THR A 262 -69.20 13.86 28.57
N LYS A 263 -68.94 13.90 29.88
CA LYS A 263 -67.57 13.81 30.43
C LYS A 263 -66.83 12.57 29.92
N ASP A 264 -67.55 11.49 29.64
CA ASP A 264 -67.01 10.25 29.06
C ASP A 264 -66.61 10.43 27.60
N ASP A 265 -67.45 11.08 26.81
CA ASP A 265 -67.13 11.43 25.41
C ASP A 265 -65.88 12.30 25.33
N VAL A 266 -65.72 13.27 26.24
CA VAL A 266 -64.51 14.11 26.30
C VAL A 266 -63.28 13.27 26.66
N ARG A 267 -63.40 12.33 27.61
CA ARG A 267 -62.28 11.41 27.95
C ARG A 267 -61.89 10.55 26.75
N GLN A 268 -62.87 10.00 26.05
CA GLN A 268 -62.66 9.18 24.86
C GLN A 268 -62.00 10.00 23.74
N ILE A 269 -62.51 11.20 23.43
CA ILE A 269 -61.92 12.09 22.42
C ILE A 269 -60.47 12.45 22.76
N LEU A 270 -60.16 12.70 24.04
CA LEU A 270 -58.80 13.00 24.47
C LEU A 270 -57.85 11.81 24.29
N GLN A 271 -58.33 10.59 24.55
CA GLN A 271 -57.58 9.36 24.32
C GLN A 271 -57.34 9.14 22.83
N GLU A 272 -58.39 9.16 22.01
CA GLU A 272 -58.29 9.01 20.55
C GLU A 272 -57.37 10.08 19.94
N ARG A 273 -57.46 11.33 20.40
CA ARG A 273 -56.54 12.40 19.99
C ARG A 273 -55.09 12.09 20.38
N ASN A 274 -54.84 11.54 21.57
CA ASN A 274 -53.50 11.17 22.00
C ASN A 274 -52.94 10.03 21.12
N GLU A 275 -53.75 9.02 20.83
CA GLU A 275 -53.40 7.91 19.94
C GLU A 275 -53.15 8.38 18.50
N LEU A 276 -53.97 9.29 17.98
CA LEU A 276 -53.74 9.91 16.68
C LEU A 276 -52.47 10.77 16.66
N LYS A 277 -52.14 11.43 17.78
CA LYS A 277 -50.90 12.20 17.92
C LYS A 277 -49.67 11.29 17.90
N THR A 278 -49.72 10.15 18.59
CA THR A 278 -48.63 9.15 18.54
C THR A 278 -48.51 8.53 17.15
N ASN A 279 -49.62 8.16 16.51
CA ASN A 279 -49.60 7.60 15.16
C ASN A 279 -49.09 8.60 14.12
N LEU A 280 -49.49 9.88 14.21
CA LEU A 280 -48.98 10.95 13.36
C LEU A 280 -47.46 11.11 13.52
N PHE A 281 -46.97 11.03 14.76
CA PHE A 281 -45.53 11.10 15.03
C PHE A 281 -44.78 9.94 14.37
N LEU A 282 -45.24 8.71 14.56
CA LEU A 282 -44.63 7.51 13.97
C LEU A 282 -44.62 7.57 12.43
N VAL A 283 -45.77 7.88 11.81
CA VAL A 283 -45.88 8.02 10.35
C VAL A 283 -44.96 9.13 9.82
N ASN A 284 -44.78 10.21 10.59
CA ASN A 284 -43.85 11.28 10.21
C ASN A 284 -42.38 10.83 10.29
N GLU A 285 -42.01 10.00 11.29
CA GLU A 285 -40.69 9.40 11.36
C GLU A 285 -40.44 8.40 10.21
N GLU A 286 -41.40 7.53 9.90
CA GLU A 286 -41.32 6.60 8.76
C GLU A 286 -41.15 7.37 7.43
N LEU A 287 -41.93 8.44 7.24
CA LEU A 287 -41.81 9.30 6.06
C LEU A 287 -40.44 9.97 5.98
N GLN A 288 -39.86 10.40 7.10
CA GLN A 288 -38.49 10.91 7.14
C GLN A 288 -37.46 9.82 6.83
N TYR A 289 -37.66 8.60 7.35
CA TYR A 289 -36.82 7.44 7.08
C TYR A 289 -36.78 7.14 5.58
N TYR A 290 -37.93 6.95 4.93
CA TYR A 290 -37.97 6.71 3.48
C TYR A 290 -37.38 7.87 2.67
N GLN A 291 -37.58 9.12 3.11
CA GLN A 291 -36.96 10.28 2.44
C GLN A 291 -35.43 10.30 2.55
N ARG A 292 -34.86 9.79 3.65
CA ARG A 292 -33.41 9.62 3.81
C ARG A 292 -32.92 8.43 2.98
N GLU A 293 -33.65 7.33 2.97
CA GLU A 293 -33.31 6.13 2.19
C GLU A 293 -33.28 6.42 0.68
N LEU A 294 -34.29 7.13 0.16
CA LEU A 294 -34.33 7.59 -1.23
C LEU A 294 -33.14 8.50 -1.62
N ARG A 295 -32.54 9.18 -0.64
CA ARG A 295 -31.36 10.04 -0.83
C ARG A 295 -30.05 9.26 -0.70
N ASN A 296 -30.00 8.26 0.18
CA ASN A 296 -28.82 7.44 0.44
C ASN A 296 -28.51 6.48 -0.71
N GLU A 297 -29.52 5.88 -1.35
CA GLU A 297 -29.34 4.99 -2.51
C GLU A 297 -29.03 5.73 -3.84
N GLN A 298 -28.82 7.06 -3.83
CA GLN A 298 -28.62 7.92 -5.02
C GLN A 298 -29.67 7.76 -6.15
N ARG A 299 -30.80 7.08 -5.92
CA ARG A 299 -31.80 6.79 -6.96
C ARG A 299 -32.44 8.05 -7.56
N ILE A 300 -32.47 9.18 -6.83
CA ILE A 300 -33.16 10.40 -7.26
C ILE A 300 -32.34 11.68 -6.93
N PRO A 301 -32.10 12.57 -7.91
CA PRO A 301 -31.48 13.88 -7.69
C PRO A 301 -32.18 14.75 -6.62
N LYS A 302 -31.39 15.45 -5.78
CA LYS A 302 -31.87 16.30 -4.67
C LYS A 302 -32.91 17.35 -5.08
N LEU A 303 -32.74 17.94 -6.26
CA LEU A 303 -33.66 18.96 -6.80
C LEU A 303 -35.04 18.38 -7.11
N LEU A 304 -35.10 17.17 -7.66
CA LEU A 304 -36.37 16.48 -7.95
C LEU A 304 -37.08 16.09 -6.67
N LEU A 305 -36.34 15.62 -5.65
CA LEU A 305 -36.92 15.31 -4.34
C LEU A 305 -37.50 16.58 -3.67
N ARG A 306 -36.82 17.72 -3.76
CA ARG A 306 -37.34 19.01 -3.25
C ARG A 306 -38.62 19.45 -4.00
N GLY A 307 -38.62 19.32 -5.33
CA GLY A 307 -39.80 19.58 -6.16
C GLY A 307 -40.98 18.68 -5.81
N TRP A 308 -40.74 17.38 -5.67
CA TRP A 308 -41.77 16.40 -5.32
C TRP A 308 -42.33 16.63 -3.90
N LYS A 309 -41.48 16.94 -2.91
CA LYS A 309 -41.92 17.32 -1.56
C LYS A 309 -42.83 18.56 -1.60
N SER A 310 -42.48 19.57 -2.38
CA SER A 310 -43.31 20.76 -2.55
C SER A 310 -44.67 20.43 -3.20
N ALA A 311 -44.68 19.58 -4.23
CA ALA A 311 -45.91 19.10 -4.85
C ALA A 311 -46.80 18.30 -3.89
N ILE A 312 -46.22 17.37 -3.12
CA ILE A 312 -46.93 16.60 -2.08
C ILE A 312 -47.50 17.53 -1.01
N LYS A 313 -46.73 18.52 -0.53
CA LYS A 313 -47.21 19.50 0.45
C LYS A 313 -48.41 20.30 -0.09
N LYS A 314 -48.36 20.73 -1.35
CA LYS A 314 -49.48 21.42 -2.02
C LYS A 314 -50.72 20.52 -2.13
N GLN A 315 -50.56 19.27 -2.56
CA GLN A 315 -51.67 18.32 -2.65
C GLN A 315 -52.24 17.96 -1.27
N ARG A 316 -51.38 17.76 -0.26
CA ARG A 316 -51.80 17.52 1.13
C ARG A 316 -52.61 18.68 1.68
N LYS A 317 -52.19 19.92 1.43
CA LYS A 317 -52.95 21.13 1.85
C LYS A 317 -54.34 21.13 1.20
N LYS A 318 -54.42 20.81 -0.08
CA LYS A 318 -55.68 20.71 -0.84
C LYS A 318 -56.61 19.62 -0.33
N ILE A 319 -56.07 18.42 -0.11
CA ILE A 319 -56.84 17.29 0.44
C ILE A 319 -57.29 17.61 1.86
N LYS A 320 -56.42 18.16 2.72
CA LYS A 320 -56.74 18.54 4.09
C LYS A 320 -57.86 19.59 4.13
N ALA A 321 -57.80 20.61 3.29
CA ALA A 321 -58.85 21.63 3.20
C ALA A 321 -60.20 21.01 2.82
N LYS A 322 -60.22 20.11 1.82
CA LYS A 322 -61.43 19.36 1.44
C LYS A 322 -61.96 18.45 2.55
N MET A 323 -61.10 17.71 3.23
CA MET A 323 -61.51 16.79 4.31
C MET A 323 -62.04 17.53 5.55
N LEU A 324 -61.53 18.73 5.82
CA LEU A 324 -61.93 19.54 6.98
C LEU A 324 -62.98 20.61 6.64
N GLY A 325 -63.46 20.68 5.39
CA GLY A 325 -64.48 21.66 4.96
C GLY A 325 -63.99 23.11 4.95
N ILE A 326 -62.68 23.36 4.83
CA ILE A 326 -62.10 24.70 4.83
C ILE A 326 -62.06 25.23 3.38
N VAL A 327 -62.64 26.40 3.11
CA VAL A 327 -62.68 27.04 1.77
C VAL A 327 -61.27 27.51 1.37
N GLU A 328 -60.77 27.06 0.21
CA GLU A 328 -59.45 27.45 -0.32
C GLU A 328 -59.50 28.86 -0.94
N SER A 329 -58.72 29.82 -0.41
CA SER A 329 -58.46 31.10 -1.08
C SER A 329 -57.23 31.02 -2.00
N PRO A 330 -57.30 31.47 -3.27
CA PRO A 330 -56.31 31.16 -4.31
C PRO A 330 -54.99 31.96 -4.25
N ASN A 331 -54.75 32.81 -3.23
CA ASN A 331 -53.64 33.77 -3.25
C ASN A 331 -52.63 33.67 -2.09
N SER A 332 -52.40 32.48 -1.53
CA SER A 332 -51.29 32.30 -0.57
C SER A 332 -49.99 32.00 -1.33
N SER A 333 -49.43 33.06 -1.93
CA SER A 333 -48.14 33.11 -2.59
C SER A 333 -47.00 32.94 -1.59
N SER A 334 -46.07 32.02 -1.91
CA SER A 334 -44.63 32.05 -1.61
C SER A 334 -44.15 33.04 -0.54
N GLY A 335 -43.72 32.55 0.63
CA GLY A 335 -42.95 33.40 1.53
C GLY A 335 -42.61 32.89 2.93
N GLU A 336 -43.18 31.79 3.42
CA GLU A 336 -42.78 31.27 4.73
C GLU A 336 -41.72 30.18 4.57
N GLU A 337 -40.47 30.61 4.51
CA GLU A 337 -39.33 29.81 4.93
C GLU A 337 -39.52 29.45 6.41
N ASP A 338 -40.17 28.32 6.66
CA ASP A 338 -39.99 27.60 7.92
C ASP A 338 -38.54 27.11 7.97
N SER A 339 -37.70 27.97 8.55
CA SER A 339 -36.32 27.76 8.99
C SER A 339 -36.19 26.66 10.08
N TRP A 340 -36.95 25.57 9.95
CA TRP A 340 -37.01 24.50 10.93
C TRP A 340 -36.72 23.11 10.35
N THR A 341 -36.34 23.00 9.07
CA THR A 341 -36.03 21.67 8.48
C THR A 341 -34.86 21.61 7.50
N GLU A 342 -33.98 22.62 7.47
CA GLU A 342 -32.70 22.57 6.75
C GLU A 342 -31.52 22.60 7.74
N GLY A 343 -31.44 21.58 8.59
CA GLY A 343 -30.20 21.21 9.28
C GLY A 343 -29.23 20.58 8.30
N THR A 344 -28.68 21.37 7.38
CA THR A 344 -27.57 20.95 6.53
C THR A 344 -26.29 21.57 7.06
N SER A 345 -25.58 20.77 7.87
CA SER A 345 -24.13 20.63 7.95
C SER A 345 -23.28 21.90 8.11
N THR A 346 -22.58 22.03 9.24
CA THR A 346 -21.17 22.46 9.28
C THR A 346 -20.63 22.33 10.70
N ASP A 347 -19.64 21.44 10.83
CA ASP A 347 -18.75 21.31 11.97
C ASP A 347 -17.79 22.53 11.94
N CYS A 348 -18.07 23.57 12.73
CA CYS A 348 -17.18 24.73 12.88
C CYS A 348 -17.31 25.29 14.29
N VAL A 349 -16.20 25.22 15.03
CA VAL A 349 -16.05 25.56 16.45
C VAL A 349 -15.72 27.05 16.61
N ASP A 350 -16.46 27.96 15.98
CA ASP A 350 -16.34 29.39 16.31
C ASP A 350 -17.51 30.21 15.75
N SER A 351 -18.61 30.32 16.48
CA SER A 351 -19.67 31.28 16.17
C SER A 351 -20.32 31.81 17.44
N LYS A 352 -20.22 33.13 17.63
CA LYS A 352 -20.78 33.90 18.76
C LYS A 352 -22.31 33.68 18.88
N PRO A 353 -22.87 33.60 20.09
CA PRO A 353 -24.31 33.47 20.28
C PRO A 353 -25.04 34.78 19.93
N VAL A 354 -26.27 34.63 19.42
CA VAL A 354 -27.15 35.71 18.96
C VAL A 354 -27.70 36.51 20.14
N ASP A 355 -27.65 37.84 20.04
CA ASP A 355 -28.11 38.78 21.09
C ASP A 355 -29.61 38.66 21.39
N SER A 356 -29.92 38.54 22.69
CA SER A 356 -31.28 38.35 23.21
C SER A 356 -32.08 39.66 23.22
N LYS A 357 -33.13 39.74 22.40
CA LYS A 357 -34.19 40.76 22.51
C LYS A 357 -35.27 40.30 23.49
N ILE A 358 -35.02 40.47 24.78
CA ILE A 358 -36.10 40.47 25.78
C ILE A 358 -36.20 41.89 26.34
N LYS A 359 -37.23 42.64 25.92
CA LYS A 359 -37.68 43.83 26.65
C LYS A 359 -38.45 43.33 27.87
N SER A 360 -37.95 43.63 29.07
CA SER A 360 -38.70 43.46 30.31
C SER A 360 -39.97 44.31 30.26
N LEU A 361 -41.11 43.70 30.53
CA LEU A 361 -42.33 44.36 30.97
C LEU A 361 -42.44 44.23 32.48
#